data_AF-A0A2R6B574-F1
#
_entry.id   AF-A0A2R6B574-F1
#
_cell.length_a   1.000
_cell.length_b   1.000
_cell.length_c   1.000
_cell.angle_alpha   90.00
_cell.angle_beta   90.00
_cell.angle_gamma   90.00
#
_symmetry.space_group_name_H-M   'P 1'
#
loop_
_entity.id
_entity.type
_entity.pdbx_description
1 polymer ?
#
loop_
_entity_poly.entity_id
_entity_poly.type
_entity_poly.pdbx_seq_one_letter_code
_entity_poly.pdbx_strand_id
1 'polypeptide(L)' 'MNIFVVGGGPSGLLAAAKLSEAGFKVTVIEEH' A
#
# COMPACT_ATOMS: atom_id res chain seq x y z
N MET A 1 -4.56 11.56 6.16
CA MET A 1 -4.28 11.36 4.73
C MET A 1 -4.54 9.89 4.42
N ASN A 2 -5.33 9.58 3.38
CA ASN A 2 -5.58 8.21 2.95
C ASN A 2 -4.73 7.94 1.70
N ILE A 3 -4.03 6.80 1.68
CA ILE A 3 -3.13 6.44 0.58
C ILE A 3 -3.61 5.14 -0.05
N PHE A 4 -3.69 5.14 -1.38
CA PHE A 4 -4.06 3.97 -2.17
C PHE A 4 -2.83 3.48 -2.92
N VAL A 5 -2.52 2.19 -2.78
CA VAL A 5 -1.47 1.52 -3.54
C VAL A 5 -2.15 0.58 -4.53
N VAL A 6 -1.93 0.79 -5.83
CA VAL A 6 -2.49 -0.04 -6.89
C VAL A 6 -1.44 -1.08 -7.32
N GLY A 7 -1.78 -2.36 -7.17
CA GLY A 7 -0.91 -3.52 -7.44
C GLY A 7 -0.44 -4.24 -6.18
N GLY A 8 -0.76 -5.54 -6.08
CA GLY A 8 -0.40 -6.42 -4.95
C GLY A 8 0.94 -7.16 -5.09
N GLY A 9 1.78 -6.78 -6.06
CA GLY A 9 3.10 -7.38 -6.25
C GLY A 9 4.10 -6.98 -5.15
N PRO A 10 5.32 -7.56 -5.15
CA PRO A 10 6.31 -7.35 -4.08
C PRO A 10 6.64 -5.87 -3.82
N SER A 11 6.74 -5.06 -4.88
CA SER A 11 7.00 -3.62 -4.78
C SER A 11 5.82 -2.86 -4.18
N GLY A 12 4.58 -3.19 -4.57
CA GLY A 12 3.36 -2.58 -4.05
C GLY A 12 3.18 -2.87 -2.56
N LEU A 13 3.38 -4.13 -2.14
CA LEU A 13 3.31 -4.51 -0.74
C LEU A 13 4.43 -3.87 0.09
N LEU A 14 5.65 -3.77 -0.43
CA LEU A 14 6.74 -3.08 0.27
C LEU A 14 6.43 -1.59 0.46
N ALA A 15 5.89 -0.92 -0.57
CA ALA A 15 5.47 0.47 -0.48
C ALA A 15 4.35 0.65 0.55
N ALA A 16 3.33 -0.21 0.52
CA ALA A 16 2.23 -0.19 1.48
C ALA A 16 2.71 -0.40 2.91
N ALA A 17 3.65 -1.33 3.13
CA ALA A 17 4.25 -1.59 4.44
C ALA A 17 5.00 -0.35 4.97
N LYS A 18 5.84 0.28 4.15
CA LYS A 18 6.59 1.49 4.55
C LYS A 18 5.67 2.66 4.89
N LEU A 19 4.59 2.82 4.13
CA LEU A 19 3.58 3.85 4.39
C LEU A 19 2.77 3.55 5.66
N SER A 20 2.45 2.29 5.92
CA SER A 20 1.80 1.86 7.16
C SER A 20 2.71 2.09 8.37
N GLU A 21 4.00 1.74 8.29
CA GLU A 21 5.02 2.00 9.32
C GLU A 21 5.13 3.50 9.64
N ALA A 22 4.95 4.36 8.64
CA ALA A 22 4.94 5.81 8.80
C ALA A 22 3.62 6.38 9.37
N GLY A 23 2.65 5.53 9.71
CA GLY A 23 1.39 5.92 10.35
C GLY A 23 0.28 6.34 9.40
N PHE A 24 0.42 6.09 8.09
CA PHE A 24 -0.64 6.37 7.13
C PHE A 24 -1.68 5.25 7.10
N LYS A 25 -2.94 5.62 6.88
CA LYS A 25 -3.98 4.66 6.54
C LYS A 25 -3.84 4.29 5.06
N VAL A 26 -3.42 3.05 4.81
CA VAL A 26 -3.15 2.53 3.46
C VAL A 26 -4.22 1.52 3.05
N THR A 27 -4.65 1.59 1.80
CA THR A 27 -5.49 0.57 1.16
C THR A 27 -4.77 0.07 -0.09
N VAL A 28 -4.52 -1.23 -0.17
CA VAL A 28 -3.99 -1.87 -1.37
C VAL A 28 -5.16 -2.31 -2.23
N ILE A 29 -5.13 -1.92 -3.50
CA ILE A 29 -6.10 -2.31 -4.52
C ILE A 29 -5.35 -3.18 -5.52
N GLU A 30 -5.92 -4.34 -5.82
CA GLU A 30 -5.36 -5.32 -6.75
C GLU A 30 -6.52 -5.86 -7.62
N GLU A 31 -6.21 -6.38 -8.80
CA GLU A 31 -7.20 -6.72 -9.84
C GLU A 31 -7.62 -8.20 -9.84
N HIS A 32 -6.76 -9.09 -9.32
CA HIS A 32 -6.86 -10.54 -9.45
C HIS A 32 -7.84 -11.20 -8.47
#